data_AF-A0A534JX62-F1
#
_entry.id   AF-A0A534JX62-F1
#
_cell.length_a   1.000
_cell.length_b   1.000
_cell.length_c   1.000
_cell.angle_alpha   90.00
_cell.angle_beta   90.00
_cell.angle_gamma   90.00
#
_symmetry.space_group_name_H-M   'P 1'
#
loop_
_entity.id
_entity.type
_entity.pdbx_description
1 polymer ?
#
loop_
_entity_poly.entity_id
_entity_poly.type
_entity_poly.pdbx_seq_one_letter_code
_entity_poly.pdbx_strand_id
1 'polypeptide(L)'
;MFRWEEALNFEGNSAPFLQYAHARACSILAKADARRSGDPRLLVHPQEQGLIRWIAKFPSTVREAAEGRRVHAVASYAADFASQFNQFYRDCPVLTAQPAALREARLDLVDVSRIVLQNALGGLGLRAPKEM
;
A
#
# COMPACT_ATOMS: atom_id res chain seq x y z
N MET A 1 18.93 6.88 -20.37
CA MET A 1 20.24 6.43 -19.87
C MET A 1 19.99 5.66 -18.59
N PHE A 2 20.60 4.49 -18.40
CA PHE A 2 20.43 3.71 -17.17
C PHE A 2 21.32 4.27 -16.04
N ARG A 3 20.79 4.31 -14.81
CA ARG A 3 21.50 4.77 -13.59
C ARG A 3 21.23 3.84 -12.42
N TRP A 4 22.29 3.27 -11.85
CA TRP A 4 22.18 2.34 -10.71
C TRP A 4 21.53 2.97 -9.47
N GLU A 5 21.92 4.22 -9.17
CA GLU A 5 21.38 4.98 -8.04
C GLU A 5 19.86 5.12 -8.11
N GLU A 6 19.31 5.37 -9.31
CA GLU A 6 17.87 5.50 -9.52
C GLU A 6 17.15 4.15 -9.39
N ALA A 7 17.74 3.09 -9.95
CA ALA A 7 17.16 1.75 -9.92
C ALA A 7 17.10 1.14 -8.51
N LEU A 8 18.04 1.50 -7.63
CA LEU A 8 18.20 0.95 -6.28
C LEU A 8 17.73 1.90 -5.15
N ASN A 9 17.14 3.03 -5.50
CA ASN A 9 16.69 4.02 -4.53
C ASN A 9 15.57 3.46 -3.63
N PHE A 10 15.51 3.86 -2.35
CA PHE A 10 14.41 3.54 -1.44
C PHE A 10 13.42 4.69 -1.27
N GLU A 11 13.66 5.84 -1.91
CA GLU A 11 12.83 7.03 -1.87
C GLU A 11 12.45 7.41 -3.31
N GLY A 12 11.42 6.75 -3.87
CA GLY A 12 10.93 7.09 -5.21
C GLY A 12 10.32 5.92 -5.99
N ASN A 13 10.16 6.10 -7.31
CA ASN A 13 9.58 5.11 -8.21
C ASN A 13 10.57 3.98 -8.54
N SER A 14 10.84 3.11 -7.56
CA SER A 14 11.80 2.00 -7.66
C SER A 14 11.22 0.70 -7.07
N ALA A 15 11.78 -0.44 -7.46
CA ALA A 15 11.35 -1.72 -6.91
C ALA A 15 11.59 -1.84 -5.38
N PRO A 16 12.75 -1.44 -4.82
CA PRO A 16 12.98 -1.51 -3.37
C PRO A 16 11.99 -0.68 -2.57
N PHE A 17 11.57 0.49 -3.06
CA PHE A 17 10.58 1.33 -2.38
C PHE A 17 9.23 0.62 -2.24
N LEU A 18 8.74 0.01 -3.32
CA LEU A 18 7.48 -0.74 -3.31
C LEU A 18 7.54 -1.96 -2.40
N GLN A 19 8.65 -2.71 -2.46
CA GLN A 19 8.87 -3.88 -1.64
C GLN A 19 8.93 -3.51 -0.15
N TYR A 20 9.57 -2.41 0.18
CA TYR A 20 9.66 -1.91 1.55
C TYR A 20 8.30 -1.47 2.08
N ALA A 21 7.47 -0.80 1.27
CA ALA A 21 6.09 -0.48 1.63
C ALA A 21 5.27 -1.74 1.94
N HIS A 22 5.41 -2.80 1.13
CA HIS A 22 4.74 -4.09 1.36
C HIS A 22 5.25 -4.78 2.63
N ALA A 23 6.56 -4.85 2.84
CA ALA A 23 7.17 -5.43 4.04
C ALA A 23 6.75 -4.67 5.31
N ARG A 24 6.67 -3.34 5.26
CA ARG A 24 6.13 -2.52 6.36
C ARG A 24 4.68 -2.88 6.68
N ALA A 25 3.81 -3.01 5.68
CA ALA A 25 2.43 -3.41 5.90
C ALA A 25 2.36 -4.79 6.58
N CYS A 26 3.18 -5.75 6.13
CA CYS A 26 3.30 -7.06 6.78
C CYS A 26 3.76 -6.95 8.24
N SER A 27 4.77 -6.13 8.52
CA SER A 27 5.30 -5.91 9.88
C SER A 27 4.27 -5.28 10.82
N ILE A 28 3.46 -4.32 10.33
CA ILE A 28 2.38 -3.72 11.12
C ILE A 28 1.35 -4.78 11.51
N LEU A 29 0.93 -5.61 10.55
CA LEU A 29 -0.06 -6.67 10.79
C LEU A 29 0.47 -7.74 11.73
N ALA A 30 1.77 -8.08 11.64
CA ALA A 30 2.40 -9.05 12.54
C ALA A 30 2.46 -8.59 14.01
N LYS A 31 2.39 -7.27 14.25
CA LYS A 31 2.36 -6.68 15.61
C LYS A 31 0.95 -6.56 16.18
N ALA A 32 -0.08 -6.84 15.39
CA ALA A 32 -1.46 -6.79 15.85
C ALA A 32 -1.86 -8.14 16.46
N ASP A 33 -2.04 -8.18 17.78
CA ASP A 33 -2.60 -9.36 18.45
C ASP A 33 -4.07 -9.53 18.08
N ALA A 34 -4.46 -10.78 17.74
CA ALA A 34 -5.85 -11.21 17.50
C ALA A 34 -6.71 -10.21 16.71
N ARG A 35 -6.54 -10.18 15.38
CA ARG A 35 -7.32 -9.33 14.48
C ARG A 35 -8.82 -9.62 14.54
N ARG A 36 -9.61 -8.55 14.57
CA ARG A 36 -11.06 -8.57 14.33
C ARG A 36 -11.38 -7.60 13.19
N SER A 37 -12.51 -7.79 12.52
CA SER A 37 -12.92 -6.80 11.53
C SER A 37 -13.37 -5.53 12.23
N GLY A 38 -12.84 -4.38 11.80
CA GLY A 38 -13.24 -3.08 12.29
C GLY A 38 -14.44 -2.51 11.56
N ASP A 39 -15.04 -1.46 12.12
CA ASP A 39 -16.10 -0.71 11.43
C ASP A 39 -15.47 0.30 10.45
N PRO A 40 -15.58 0.11 9.12
CA PRO A 40 -14.98 1.00 8.14
C PRO A 40 -15.56 2.42 8.18
N ARG A 41 -16.75 2.62 8.80
CA ARG A 41 -17.34 3.96 8.97
C ARG A 41 -16.52 4.86 9.89
N LEU A 42 -15.62 4.28 10.70
CA LEU A 42 -14.72 5.01 11.59
C LEU A 42 -13.52 5.64 10.85
N LEU A 43 -13.27 5.23 9.59
CA LEU A 43 -12.17 5.73 8.78
C LEU A 43 -12.48 7.11 8.19
N VAL A 44 -12.56 8.15 9.02
CA VAL A 44 -12.98 9.50 8.64
C VAL A 44 -11.83 10.45 8.30
N HIS A 45 -10.58 10.09 8.62
CA HIS A 45 -9.44 10.97 8.38
C HIS A 45 -9.19 11.15 6.88
N PRO A 46 -8.80 12.35 6.41
CA PRO A 46 -8.56 12.60 4.99
C PRO A 46 -7.59 11.62 4.33
N GLN A 47 -6.54 11.19 5.06
CA GLN A 47 -5.57 10.21 4.55
C GLN A 47 -6.14 8.79 4.45
N GLU A 48 -7.02 8.39 5.37
CA GLU A 48 -7.71 7.09 5.28
C GLU A 48 -8.61 7.08 4.03
N GLN A 49 -9.42 8.13 3.88
CA GLN A 49 -10.32 8.31 2.73
C GLN A 49 -9.55 8.44 1.41
N GLY A 50 -8.41 9.12 1.42
CA GLY A 50 -7.49 9.20 0.29
C GLY A 50 -7.00 7.82 -0.13
N LEU A 51 -6.48 7.04 0.83
CA LEU A 51 -5.99 5.69 0.58
C LEU A 51 -7.10 4.75 0.09
N ILE A 52 -8.32 4.84 0.63
CA ILE A 52 -9.49 4.07 0.15
C ILE A 52 -9.80 4.37 -1.32
N ARG A 53 -9.78 5.64 -1.73
CA ARG A 53 -9.98 6.01 -3.14
C ARG A 53 -8.89 5.44 -4.04
N TRP A 54 -7.65 5.45 -3.57
CA TRP A 54 -6.54 4.83 -4.28
C TRP A 54 -6.73 3.32 -4.42
N ILE A 55 -7.12 2.61 -3.37
CA ILE A 55 -7.45 1.18 -3.40
C ILE A 55 -8.54 0.92 -4.46
N ALA A 56 -9.63 1.70 -4.45
CA ALA A 56 -10.74 1.53 -5.38
C ALA A 56 -10.34 1.77 -6.85
N LYS A 57 -9.32 2.59 -7.11
CA LYS A 57 -8.78 2.88 -8.45
C LYS A 57 -7.91 1.75 -9.02
N PHE A 58 -7.40 0.83 -8.18
CA PHE A 58 -6.47 -0.20 -8.64
C PHE A 58 -7.02 -1.07 -9.78
N PRO A 59 -8.26 -1.62 -9.70
CA PRO A 59 -8.75 -2.55 -10.73
C PRO A 59 -8.91 -1.89 -12.11
N SER A 60 -9.34 -0.63 -12.17
CA SER A 60 -9.44 0.11 -13.44
C SER A 60 -8.06 0.41 -14.00
N THR A 61 -7.10 0.78 -13.15
CA THR A 61 -5.71 1.01 -13.57
C THR A 61 -5.09 -0.23 -14.21
N VAL A 62 -5.28 -1.41 -13.60
CA VAL A 62 -4.79 -2.69 -14.16
C VAL A 62 -5.44 -3.00 -15.51
N ARG A 63 -6.77 -2.80 -15.61
CA ARG A 63 -7.52 -3.03 -16.86
C ARG A 63 -7.03 -2.13 -17.99
N GLU A 64 -6.98 -0.82 -17.75
CA GLU A 64 -6.54 0.17 -18.74
C GLU A 64 -5.09 -0.03 -19.16
N ALA A 65 -4.23 -0.44 -18.22
CA ALA A 65 -2.83 -0.78 -18.52
C ALA A 65 -2.74 -2.03 -19.42
N ALA A 66 -3.56 -3.05 -19.17
CA ALA A 66 -3.60 -4.26 -19.97
C ALA A 66 -4.14 -4.00 -21.39
N GLU A 67 -5.30 -3.34 -21.50
CA GLU A 67 -5.92 -2.97 -22.78
C GLU A 67 -5.00 -2.09 -23.62
N GLY A 68 -4.37 -1.09 -22.98
CA GLY A 68 -3.45 -0.17 -23.64
C GLY A 68 -2.03 -0.72 -23.82
N ARG A 69 -1.71 -1.91 -23.30
CA ARG A 69 -0.33 -2.46 -23.27
C ARG A 69 0.70 -1.51 -22.64
N ARG A 70 0.29 -0.78 -21.59
CA ARG A 70 1.07 0.25 -20.90
C ARG A 70 1.42 -0.20 -19.48
N VAL A 71 2.34 -1.16 -19.35
CA VAL A 71 2.76 -1.71 -18.04
C VAL A 71 3.27 -0.63 -17.07
N HIS A 72 3.88 0.45 -17.58
CA HIS A 72 4.36 1.56 -16.78
C HIS A 72 3.25 2.23 -15.97
N ALA A 73 1.99 2.18 -16.41
CA ALA A 73 0.87 2.75 -15.67
C ALA A 73 0.64 2.05 -14.33
N VAL A 74 0.86 0.72 -14.26
CA VAL A 74 0.80 -0.05 -13.00
C VAL A 74 1.97 0.32 -12.10
N ALA A 75 3.17 0.52 -12.65
CA ALA A 75 4.34 0.93 -11.88
C ALA A 75 4.16 2.33 -11.28
N SER A 76 3.70 3.31 -12.08
CA SER A 76 3.39 4.66 -11.61
C SER A 76 2.32 4.64 -10.52
N TYR A 77 1.22 3.91 -10.73
CA TYR A 77 0.19 3.73 -9.71
C TYR A 77 0.76 3.13 -8.42
N ALA A 78 1.61 2.11 -8.51
CA ALA A 78 2.17 1.45 -7.34
C ALA A 78 3.07 2.40 -6.54
N ALA A 79 3.87 3.23 -7.21
CA ALA A 79 4.73 4.22 -6.57
C ALA A 79 3.93 5.30 -5.85
N ASP A 80 2.89 5.83 -6.52
CA ASP A 80 1.97 6.78 -5.90
C ASP A 80 1.23 6.14 -4.72
N PHE A 81 0.72 4.92 -4.89
CA PHE A 81 0.03 4.17 -3.85
C PHE A 81 0.90 3.93 -2.61
N ALA A 82 2.15 3.51 -2.79
CA ALA A 82 3.11 3.33 -1.71
C ALA A 82 3.37 4.64 -0.96
N SER A 83 3.43 5.76 -1.68
CA SER A 83 3.58 7.09 -1.07
C SER A 83 2.35 7.47 -0.24
N GLN A 84 1.14 7.21 -0.75
CA GLN A 84 -0.11 7.46 -0.04
C GLN A 84 -0.26 6.56 1.19
N PHE A 85 0.13 5.29 1.09
CA PHE A 85 0.17 4.37 2.22
C PHE A 85 1.13 4.87 3.32
N ASN A 86 2.32 5.34 2.94
CA ASN A 86 3.28 5.91 3.89
C ASN A 86 2.77 7.20 4.54
N GLN A 87 2.04 8.03 3.81
CA GLN A 87 1.40 9.23 4.34
C GLN A 87 0.28 8.88 5.34
N PHE A 88 -0.59 7.92 4.99
CA PHE A 88 -1.57 7.37 5.92
C PHE A 88 -0.90 6.85 7.20
N TYR A 89 0.15 6.04 7.09
CA TYR A 89 0.82 5.49 8.27
C TYR A 89 1.47 6.57 9.15
N ARG A 90 1.99 7.65 8.54
CA ARG A 90 2.56 8.79 9.26
C ARG A 90 1.50 9.57 10.03
N ASP A 91 0.37 9.86 9.38
CA ASP A 91 -0.64 10.79 9.89
C ASP A 91 -1.73 10.09 10.73
N CYS A 92 -1.89 8.77 10.57
CA CYS A 92 -2.91 7.96 11.23
C CYS A 92 -2.26 6.84 12.05
N PRO A 93 -2.04 7.02 13.37
CA PRO A 93 -1.50 5.97 14.22
C PRO A 93 -2.35 4.70 14.11
N VAL A 94 -1.76 3.58 13.70
CA VAL A 94 -2.50 2.32 13.51
C VAL A 94 -2.61 1.55 14.82
N LEU A 95 -1.50 1.02 15.34
CA LEU A 95 -1.48 0.10 16.49
C LEU A 95 -1.97 0.74 17.79
N THR A 96 -1.75 2.04 17.95
CA THR A 96 -2.12 2.81 19.15
C THR A 96 -3.44 3.56 18.99
N ALA A 97 -4.18 3.34 17.90
CA ALA A 97 -5.45 4.03 17.67
C ALA A 97 -6.46 3.70 18.78
N GLN A 98 -7.21 4.71 19.17
CA GLN A 98 -8.34 4.58 20.09
C GLN A 98 -9.58 5.22 19.46
N PRO A 99 -10.77 4.63 19.64
CA PRO A 99 -11.05 3.39 20.37
C PRO A 99 -10.55 2.14 19.63
N ALA A 100 -10.55 0.97 20.29
CA ALA A 100 -10.11 -0.29 19.70
C ALA A 100 -10.80 -0.61 18.35
N ALA A 101 -12.06 -0.22 18.16
CA ALA A 101 -12.76 -0.38 16.89
C ALA A 101 -12.11 0.41 15.73
N LEU A 102 -11.56 1.60 15.98
CA LEU A 102 -10.81 2.38 14.99
C LEU A 102 -9.47 1.72 14.67
N ARG A 103 -8.79 1.15 15.68
CA ARG A 103 -7.57 0.36 15.47
C ARG A 103 -7.83 -0.80 14.52
N GLU A 104 -8.88 -1.58 14.76
CA GLU A 104 -9.25 -2.70 13.88
C GLU A 104 -9.58 -2.22 12.46
N ALA A 105 -10.29 -1.10 12.31
CA ALA A 105 -10.61 -0.54 10.99
C ALA A 105 -9.34 -0.10 10.24
N ARG A 106 -8.37 0.51 10.93
CA ARG A 106 -7.08 0.88 10.35
C ARG A 106 -6.22 -0.34 10.01
N LEU A 107 -6.27 -1.40 10.81
CA LEU A 107 -5.59 -2.67 10.50
C LEU A 107 -6.19 -3.34 9.26
N ASP A 108 -7.51 -3.30 9.10
CA ASP A 108 -8.16 -3.77 7.88
C ASP A 108 -7.72 -2.94 6.66
N LEU A 109 -7.61 -1.62 6.80
CA LEU A 109 -7.07 -0.75 5.74
C LEU A 109 -5.62 -1.11 5.39
N VAL A 110 -4.76 -1.36 6.39
CA VAL A 110 -3.38 -1.82 6.17
C VAL A 110 -3.34 -3.15 5.41
N ASP A 111 -4.21 -4.10 5.76
CA ASP A 111 -4.24 -5.41 5.10
C ASP A 111 -4.71 -5.31 3.64
N VAL A 112 -5.72 -4.49 3.36
CA VAL A 112 -6.13 -4.21 1.98
C VAL A 112 -5.00 -3.53 1.20
N SER A 113 -4.29 -2.57 1.80
CA SER A 113 -3.12 -1.96 1.18
C SER A 113 -1.99 -2.96 0.90
N ARG A 114 -1.74 -3.91 1.81
CA ARG A 114 -0.79 -5.01 1.60
C ARG A 114 -1.18 -5.84 0.38
N ILE A 115 -2.46 -6.18 0.22
CA ILE A 115 -2.97 -6.95 -0.93
C ILE A 115 -2.78 -6.17 -2.23
N VAL A 116 -3.10 -4.87 -2.25
CA VAL A 116 -2.90 -4.01 -3.44
C VAL A 116 -1.41 -3.97 -3.83
N LEU A 117 -0.52 -3.74 -2.87
CA LEU A 117 0.93 -3.74 -3.12
C LEU A 117 1.43 -5.10 -3.63
N GLN A 118 0.97 -6.19 -3.03
CA GLN A 118 1.31 -7.55 -3.46
C GLN A 118 0.88 -7.81 -4.90
N ASN A 119 -0.35 -7.41 -5.26
CA ASN A 119 -0.89 -7.59 -6.60
C ASN A 119 -0.17 -6.70 -7.62
N ALA A 120 0.14 -5.45 -7.27
CA ALA A 120 0.89 -4.54 -8.13
C ALA A 120 2.32 -5.07 -8.39
N LEU A 121 3.04 -5.48 -7.35
CA LEU A 121 4.36 -6.10 -7.47
C LEU A 121 4.30 -7.36 -8.33
N GLY A 122 3.34 -8.26 -8.06
CA GLY A 122 3.14 -9.49 -8.83
C GLY A 122 2.83 -9.23 -10.30
N GLY A 123 1.98 -8.24 -10.60
CA GLY A 123 1.65 -7.80 -11.96
C GLY A 123 2.85 -7.21 -12.71
N LEU A 124 3.85 -6.70 -12.00
CA LEU A 124 5.12 -6.21 -12.54
C LEU A 124 6.22 -7.29 -12.60
N GLY A 125 5.92 -8.53 -12.21
CA GLY A 125 6.89 -9.62 -12.13
C GLY A 125 7.88 -9.49 -10.96
N LEU A 126 7.57 -8.68 -9.96
CA LEU A 126 8.40 -8.43 -8.79
C LEU A 126 7.93 -9.27 -7.59
N ARG A 127 8.88 -9.63 -6.73
CA ARG A 127 8.57 -10.27 -5.44
C ARG A 127 8.02 -9.25 -4.46
N ALA A 128 7.07 -9.69 -3.62
CA ALA A 128 6.50 -8.94 -2.51
C ALA A 128 7.00 -9.52 -1.17
N PRO A 129 8.18 -9.11 -0.68
CA PRO A 129 8.76 -9.68 0.53
C PRO A 129 7.94 -9.30 1.76
N LYS A 130 7.84 -10.21 2.73
CA LYS A 130 7.14 -9.95 4.00
C LYS A 130 8.00 -9.18 5.01
N GLU A 131 9.31 -9.18 4.79
CA GLU A 131 10.33 -8.54 5.63
C GLU A 131 11.47 -8.04 4.72
N MET A 132 12.08 -6.92 5.08
CA MET A 132 13.22 -6.28 4.41
C MET A 132 14.11 -5.59 5.43
#